data_AF-A0A2E3P0I9-F1
#
_entry.id   AF-A0A2E3P0I9-F1
#
_cell.length_a   1.000
_cell.length_b   1.000
_cell.length_c   1.000
_cell.angle_alpha   90.00
_cell.angle_beta   90.00
_cell.angle_gamma   90.00
#
_symmetry.space_group_name_H-M   'P 1'
#
loop_
_entity.id
_entity.type
_entity.pdbx_description
1 polymer ?
#
loop_
_entity_poly.entity_id
_entity_poly.type
_entity_poly.pdbx_seq_one_letter_code
_entity_poly.pdbx_strand_id
1 'polypeptide(L)'
;MSMATDINAAIATQLNLSSGLAVSRARSALAFERTAAATPSRATPDSLGLSLDPRQGITLRAADAATAVGRAATAGGQIVNQLRALEEQLSTAINGGLTSPRTALRLDETRVSRLNITTAAGRALDSIDRLVARAETGGVNLISSRQGRVTIQTTEFGGRVTVRAQPLDTTGLDLAGISALTQDEAVAARTRVRIALRTAESRLSSLAALGDTLEFRGGTAQSFIQIGNEGLFESAVRGRLVNLRA
;
A
#
# COMPACT_ATOMS: atom_id res chain seq x y z
N MET A 1 -28.43 21.25 -60.72
CA MET A 1 -27.84 21.55 -59.39
C MET A 1 -28.65 20.85 -58.28
N SER A 2 -28.68 19.51 -58.24
CA SER A 2 -29.49 18.75 -57.26
C SER A 2 -28.71 17.75 -56.41
N MET A 3 -27.43 17.47 -56.71
CA MET A 3 -26.67 16.41 -56.04
C MET A 3 -25.97 16.83 -54.73
N ALA A 4 -25.65 18.13 -54.57
CA ALA A 4 -24.94 18.61 -53.39
C ALA A 4 -25.82 18.69 -52.12
N THR A 5 -27.14 18.84 -52.30
CA THR A 5 -28.11 18.92 -51.19
C THR A 5 -28.37 17.55 -50.58
N ASP A 6 -28.35 16.48 -51.38
CA ASP A 6 -28.59 15.11 -50.93
C ASP A 6 -27.44 14.54 -50.07
N ILE A 7 -26.19 14.90 -50.40
CA ILE A 7 -25.02 14.44 -49.62
C ILE A 7 -25.03 15.05 -48.21
N ASN A 8 -25.39 16.33 -48.09
CA ASN A 8 -25.47 16.99 -46.78
C ASN A 8 -26.62 16.45 -45.92
N ALA A 9 -27.74 16.07 -46.54
CA ALA A 9 -28.85 15.42 -45.84
C ALA A 9 -28.49 13.99 -45.37
N ALA A 10 -27.75 13.22 -46.18
CA ALA A 10 -27.26 11.89 -45.83
C ALA A 10 -26.23 11.93 -44.67
N ILE A 11 -25.32 12.91 -44.68
CA ILE A 11 -24.33 13.07 -43.60
C ILE A 11 -24.99 13.51 -42.29
N ALA A 12 -25.97 14.42 -42.34
CA ALA A 12 -26.72 14.86 -41.16
C ALA A 12 -27.56 13.73 -40.54
N THR A 13 -28.14 12.85 -41.35
CA THR A 13 -28.89 11.69 -40.85
C THR A 13 -27.97 10.63 -40.24
N GLN A 14 -26.77 10.42 -40.80
CA GLN A 14 -25.79 9.45 -40.28
C GLN A 14 -25.14 9.93 -38.96
N LEU A 15 -24.92 11.25 -38.80
CA LEU A 15 -24.51 11.86 -37.53
C LEU A 15 -25.61 11.76 -36.46
N ASN A 16 -26.87 12.01 -36.80
CA ASN A 16 -27.97 11.86 -35.85
C ASN A 16 -28.21 10.40 -35.43
N LEU A 17 -28.05 9.44 -36.33
CA LEU A 17 -28.16 8.01 -36.00
C LEU A 17 -27.03 7.55 -35.06
N SER A 18 -25.80 8.01 -35.29
CA SER A 18 -24.66 7.69 -34.41
C SER A 18 -24.76 8.36 -33.04
N SER A 19 -25.25 9.61 -32.97
CA SER A 19 -25.58 10.27 -31.69
C SER A 19 -26.74 9.59 -30.96
N GLY A 20 -27.80 9.17 -31.65
CA GLY A 20 -28.93 8.45 -31.06
C GLY A 20 -28.52 7.09 -30.48
N LEU A 21 -27.66 6.35 -31.18
CA LEU A 21 -27.10 5.08 -30.70
C LEU A 21 -26.14 5.28 -29.52
N ALA A 22 -25.36 6.36 -29.51
CA ALA A 22 -24.49 6.71 -28.38
C ALA A 22 -25.30 7.08 -27.13
N VAL A 23 -26.39 7.86 -27.29
CA VAL A 23 -27.31 8.22 -26.20
C VAL A 23 -28.08 6.99 -25.71
N SER A 24 -28.47 6.08 -26.61
CA SER A 24 -29.10 4.81 -26.24
C SER A 24 -28.14 3.90 -25.47
N ARG A 25 -26.87 3.78 -25.88
CA ARG A 25 -25.83 3.05 -25.15
C ARG A 25 -25.49 3.68 -23.80
N ALA A 26 -25.45 5.01 -23.72
CA ALA A 26 -25.24 5.72 -22.46
C ALA A 26 -26.42 5.51 -21.50
N ARG A 27 -27.67 5.53 -22.01
CA ARG A 27 -28.87 5.21 -21.21
C ARG A 27 -28.91 3.74 -20.79
N SER A 28 -28.48 2.80 -21.63
CA SER A 28 -28.39 1.40 -21.22
C SER A 28 -27.30 1.18 -20.18
N ALA A 29 -26.14 1.84 -20.30
CA ALA A 29 -25.09 1.79 -19.29
C ALA A 29 -25.54 2.38 -17.94
N LEU A 30 -26.25 3.50 -17.97
CA LEU A 30 -26.87 4.10 -16.77
C LEU A 30 -27.98 3.22 -16.17
N ALA A 31 -28.75 2.49 -17.00
CA ALA A 31 -29.76 1.56 -16.50
C ALA A 31 -29.12 0.35 -15.80
N PHE A 32 -28.02 -0.20 -16.36
CA PHE A 32 -27.27 -1.28 -15.69
C PHE A 32 -26.61 -0.82 -14.39
N GLU A 33 -26.14 0.43 -14.28
CA GLU A 33 -25.63 0.97 -13.01
C GLU A 33 -26.73 1.25 -11.98
N ARG A 34 -27.95 1.61 -12.42
CA ARG A 34 -29.03 2.01 -11.49
C ARG A 34 -29.82 0.84 -10.91
N THR A 35 -29.79 -0.35 -11.51
CA THR A 35 -30.43 -1.56 -10.96
C THR A 35 -29.50 -2.49 -10.18
N ALA A 36 -28.22 -2.13 -9.98
CA ALA A 36 -27.29 -2.84 -9.10
C ALA A 36 -26.89 -2.06 -7.83
N ALA A 37 -27.49 -0.89 -7.59
CA ALA A 37 -27.38 -0.22 -6.31
C ALA A 37 -28.35 -0.86 -5.33
N ALA A 38 -27.87 -1.87 -4.60
CA ALA A 38 -28.57 -2.37 -3.42
C ALA A 38 -28.93 -1.17 -2.54
N THR A 39 -30.23 -0.96 -2.32
CA THR A 39 -30.72 -0.01 -1.32
C THR A 39 -30.00 -0.34 -0.02
N PRO A 40 -29.24 0.57 0.62
CA PRO A 40 -28.63 0.26 1.89
C PRO A 40 -29.76 0.02 2.88
N SER A 41 -30.01 -1.25 3.19
CA SER A 41 -30.86 -1.65 4.29
C SER A 41 -30.28 -0.98 5.53
N ARG A 42 -31.05 -0.10 6.14
CA ARG A 42 -30.71 0.57 7.39
C ARG A 42 -30.37 -0.53 8.39
N ALA A 43 -29.11 -0.58 8.83
CA ALA A 43 -28.65 -1.57 9.78
C ALA A 43 -29.52 -1.49 11.04
N THR A 44 -30.29 -2.54 11.30
CA THR A 44 -30.93 -2.78 12.58
C THR A 44 -29.79 -2.94 13.59
N PRO A 45 -29.71 -2.13 14.65
CA PRO A 45 -28.76 -2.38 15.71
C PRO A 45 -29.26 -3.59 16.50
N ASP A 46 -28.76 -4.78 16.16
CA ASP A 46 -28.94 -5.95 17.00
C ASP A 46 -28.16 -5.76 18.29
N SER A 47 -28.84 -6.08 19.38
CA SER A 47 -28.62 -5.68 20.78
C SER A 47 -27.37 -6.23 21.46
N LEU A 48 -26.31 -6.55 20.71
CA LEU A 48 -25.04 -7.07 21.24
C LEU A 48 -23.77 -6.44 20.61
N GLY A 49 -23.89 -5.37 19.81
CA GLY A 49 -22.74 -4.51 19.47
C GLY A 49 -21.66 -5.12 18.57
N LEU A 50 -21.92 -6.26 17.92
CA LEU A 50 -21.00 -6.87 16.96
C LEU A 50 -21.48 -6.58 15.53
N SER A 51 -20.97 -5.48 14.95
CA SER A 51 -21.14 -5.20 13.52
C SER A 51 -20.31 -6.18 12.68
N LEU A 52 -20.97 -6.88 11.76
CA LEU A 52 -20.40 -7.85 10.80
C LEU A 52 -20.48 -7.29 9.35
N ASP A 53 -20.02 -6.05 9.11
CA ASP A 53 -19.88 -5.51 7.75
C ASP A 53 -18.57 -6.02 7.07
N PRO A 54 -18.65 -6.73 5.93
CA PRO A 54 -17.54 -7.42 5.27
C PRO A 54 -16.67 -6.61 4.28
N ARG A 55 -16.51 -5.28 4.39
CA ARG A 55 -15.25 -4.63 3.91
C ARG A 55 -14.08 -4.90 4.87
N GLN A 56 -14.06 -6.12 5.41
CA GLN A 56 -13.43 -6.65 6.61
C GLN A 56 -11.94 -6.30 6.71
N GLY A 57 -11.64 -5.22 7.43
CA GLY A 57 -10.31 -5.08 8.02
C GLY A 57 -10.16 -6.17 9.07
N ILE A 58 -9.26 -7.12 8.84
CA ILE A 58 -8.85 -8.11 9.84
C ILE A 58 -8.53 -7.33 11.12
N THR A 59 -9.23 -7.68 12.21
CA THR A 59 -9.05 -6.98 13.47
C THR A 59 -7.90 -7.62 14.22
N LEU A 60 -6.80 -6.87 14.32
CA LEU A 60 -5.60 -7.29 15.03
C LEU A 60 -5.70 -6.82 16.48
N ARG A 61 -5.51 -7.72 17.45
CA ARG A 61 -5.48 -7.36 18.87
C ARG A 61 -4.23 -6.52 19.17
N ALA A 62 -4.26 -5.70 20.21
CA ALA A 62 -3.15 -4.83 20.58
C ALA A 62 -1.80 -5.57 20.72
N ALA A 63 -1.80 -6.75 21.36
CA ALA A 63 -0.60 -7.59 21.51
C ALA A 63 -0.07 -8.12 20.16
N ASP A 64 -0.96 -8.51 19.26
CA ASP A 64 -0.60 -8.98 17.92
C ASP A 64 -0.17 -7.81 17.02
N ALA A 65 -0.64 -6.59 17.30
CA ALA A 65 -0.32 -5.39 16.55
C ALA A 65 1.11 -4.91 16.73
N ALA A 66 1.63 -4.92 17.96
CA ALA A 66 3.04 -4.65 18.21
C ALA A 66 3.93 -5.69 17.49
N THR A 67 3.54 -6.97 17.55
CA THR A 67 4.25 -8.06 16.86
C THR A 67 4.23 -7.88 15.34
N ALA A 68 3.07 -7.55 14.76
CA ALA A 68 2.93 -7.32 13.32
C ALA A 68 3.76 -6.13 12.84
N VAL A 69 3.76 -5.01 13.57
CA VAL A 69 4.58 -3.85 13.25
C VAL A 69 6.06 -4.18 13.37
N GLY A 70 6.49 -4.87 14.43
CA GLY A 70 7.89 -5.27 14.61
C GLY A 70 8.40 -6.21 13.50
N ARG A 71 7.60 -7.19 13.08
CA ARG A 71 7.92 -8.07 11.95
C ARG A 71 7.96 -7.30 10.63
N ALA A 72 6.99 -6.44 10.38
CA ALA A 72 6.95 -5.58 9.20
C ALA A 72 8.16 -4.64 9.12
N ALA A 73 8.57 -4.02 10.24
CA ALA A 73 9.73 -3.15 10.30
C ALA A 73 11.03 -3.91 10.06
N THR A 74 11.18 -5.10 10.66
CA THR A 74 12.35 -5.97 10.46
C THR A 74 12.47 -6.40 8.99
N ALA A 75 11.37 -6.88 8.40
CA ALA A 75 11.33 -7.25 6.99
C ALA A 75 11.60 -6.03 6.08
N GLY A 76 11.01 -4.87 6.39
CA GLY A 76 11.23 -3.63 5.66
C GLY A 76 12.70 -3.18 5.65
N GLY A 77 13.40 -3.28 6.79
CA GLY A 77 14.84 -3.01 6.85
C GLY A 77 15.67 -3.95 5.99
N GLN A 78 15.33 -5.25 5.98
CA GLN A 78 15.97 -6.23 5.09
C GLN A 78 15.70 -5.93 3.61
N ILE A 79 14.49 -5.51 3.25
CA ILE A 79 14.12 -5.10 1.89
C ILE A 79 14.94 -3.88 1.45
N VAL A 80 15.06 -2.86 2.29
CA VAL A 80 15.91 -1.68 2.01
C VAL A 80 17.35 -2.09 1.70
N ASN A 81 17.92 -3.01 2.49
CA ASN A 81 19.27 -3.52 2.24
C ASN A 81 19.36 -4.29 0.90
N GLN A 82 18.35 -5.09 0.55
CA GLN A 82 18.29 -5.77 -0.74
C GLN A 82 18.18 -4.79 -1.92
N LEU A 83 17.41 -3.71 -1.77
CA LEU A 83 17.29 -2.66 -2.79
C LEU A 83 18.62 -1.91 -2.99
N ARG A 84 19.37 -1.62 -1.91
CA ARG A 84 20.71 -1.01 -2.02
C ARG A 84 21.69 -1.91 -2.76
N ALA A 85 21.74 -3.19 -2.38
CA ALA A 85 22.59 -4.18 -3.07
C ALA A 85 22.21 -4.31 -4.56
N LEU A 86 20.91 -4.29 -4.87
CA LEU A 86 20.43 -4.30 -6.25
C LEU A 86 20.82 -3.04 -7.03
N GLU A 87 20.75 -1.86 -6.42
CA GLU A 87 21.21 -0.61 -7.03
C GLU A 87 22.70 -0.67 -7.41
N GLU A 88 23.54 -1.21 -6.51
CA GLU A 88 24.97 -1.39 -6.74
C GLU A 88 25.23 -2.33 -7.92
N GLN A 89 24.54 -3.48 -7.96
CA GLN A 89 24.64 -4.44 -9.06
C GLN A 89 24.24 -3.81 -10.41
N LEU A 90 23.19 -3.00 -10.43
CA LEU A 90 22.75 -2.28 -11.63
C LEU A 90 23.74 -1.18 -12.02
N SER A 91 24.38 -0.52 -11.05
CA SER A 91 25.47 0.44 -11.31
C SER A 91 26.64 -0.25 -12.03
N THR A 92 27.00 -1.48 -11.64
CA THR A 92 28.01 -2.29 -12.35
C THR A 92 27.59 -2.60 -13.79
N ALA A 93 26.30 -2.90 -14.04
CA ALA A 93 25.79 -3.13 -15.39
C ALA A 93 25.82 -1.90 -16.31
N ILE A 94 25.72 -0.69 -15.72
CA ILE A 94 25.77 0.60 -16.42
C ILE A 94 27.20 1.00 -16.76
N ASN A 95 28.10 0.99 -15.77
CA ASN A 95 29.47 1.49 -15.90
C ASN A 95 30.40 0.48 -16.59
N GLY A 96 30.06 -0.80 -16.51
CA GLY A 96 30.81 -1.86 -17.16
C GLY A 96 30.52 -1.88 -18.66
N GLY A 97 31.48 -1.40 -19.45
CA GLY A 97 31.72 -1.90 -20.81
C GLY A 97 32.10 -3.38 -20.74
N LEU A 98 31.15 -4.24 -20.40
CA LEU A 98 31.33 -5.68 -20.29
C LEU A 98 31.01 -6.25 -21.65
N THR A 99 32.05 -6.21 -22.49
CA THR A 99 32.33 -7.03 -23.67
C THR A 99 31.19 -7.95 -24.09
N SER A 100 30.80 -7.84 -25.39
CA SER A 100 29.95 -8.72 -26.21
C SER A 100 29.51 -10.02 -25.53
N PRO A 101 28.26 -10.53 -25.69
CA PRO A 101 27.76 -11.76 -25.05
C PRO A 101 28.68 -13.00 -25.09
N ARG A 102 29.74 -12.98 -25.93
CA ARG A 102 30.78 -13.99 -26.11
C ARG A 102 32.15 -13.68 -25.46
N THR A 103 32.42 -12.48 -24.97
CA THR A 103 33.77 -12.06 -24.56
C THR A 103 33.78 -11.72 -23.07
N ALA A 104 34.66 -12.41 -22.34
CA ALA A 104 34.69 -12.48 -20.88
C ALA A 104 35.46 -11.32 -20.25
N LEU A 105 34.97 -10.76 -19.15
CA LEU A 105 35.83 -10.15 -18.15
C LEU A 105 35.49 -10.67 -16.76
N ARG A 106 36.55 -10.90 -15.99
CA ARG A 106 36.61 -11.52 -14.66
C ARG A 106 36.62 -10.43 -13.58
N LEU A 107 35.71 -10.50 -12.61
CA LEU A 107 35.75 -9.79 -11.34
C LEU A 107 36.13 -10.83 -10.28
N ASP A 108 37.28 -10.72 -9.60
CA ASP A 108 37.82 -11.78 -8.73
C ASP A 108 37.81 -13.16 -9.42
N GLU A 109 38.33 -13.23 -10.65
CA GLU A 109 38.28 -14.42 -11.53
C GLU A 109 36.88 -14.89 -11.98
N THR A 110 35.80 -14.21 -11.55
CA THR A 110 34.40 -14.60 -11.82
C THR A 110 33.80 -13.75 -12.96
N ARG A 111 33.34 -14.41 -14.04
CA ARG A 111 32.71 -13.75 -15.20
C ARG A 111 31.33 -13.18 -14.80
N VAL A 112 31.18 -11.85 -14.76
CA VAL A 112 29.87 -11.22 -14.49
C VAL A 112 29.26 -10.70 -15.80
N SER A 113 28.28 -11.44 -16.33
CA SER A 113 27.50 -11.03 -17.51
C SER A 113 26.28 -10.19 -17.09
N ARG A 114 25.79 -9.33 -17.98
CA ARG A 114 24.47 -8.68 -17.85
C ARG A 114 23.33 -9.68 -17.64
N LEU A 115 23.45 -10.87 -18.20
CA LEU A 115 22.54 -11.99 -17.94
C LEU A 115 22.59 -12.46 -16.48
N ASN A 116 23.79 -12.54 -15.89
CA ASN A 116 23.96 -12.92 -14.49
C ASN A 116 23.38 -11.85 -13.57
N ILE A 117 23.59 -10.57 -13.89
CA ILE A 117 23.01 -9.44 -13.14
C ILE A 117 21.49 -9.45 -13.26
N THR A 118 20.93 -9.67 -14.46
CA THR A 118 19.47 -9.76 -14.65
C THR A 118 18.88 -10.92 -13.85
N THR A 119 19.53 -12.09 -13.88
CA THR A 119 19.12 -13.26 -13.08
C THR A 119 19.26 -13.01 -11.58
N ALA A 120 20.30 -12.27 -11.15
CA ALA A 120 20.48 -11.89 -9.75
C ALA A 120 19.42 -10.89 -9.28
N ALA A 121 19.06 -9.92 -10.14
CA ALA A 121 17.98 -8.98 -9.90
C ALA A 121 16.65 -9.70 -9.70
N GLY A 122 16.30 -10.64 -10.59
CA GLY A 122 15.10 -11.46 -10.43
C GLY A 122 15.05 -12.20 -9.08
N ARG A 123 16.17 -12.85 -8.70
CA ARG A 123 16.29 -13.52 -7.40
C ARG A 123 16.17 -12.57 -6.20
N ALA A 124 16.67 -11.34 -6.33
CA ALA A 124 16.53 -10.31 -5.31
C ALA A 124 15.06 -9.91 -5.14
N LEU A 125 14.34 -9.67 -6.26
CA LEU A 125 12.91 -9.37 -6.24
C LEU A 125 12.08 -10.52 -5.63
N ASP A 126 12.37 -11.77 -6.00
CA ASP A 126 11.73 -12.94 -5.40
C ASP A 126 12.05 -13.05 -3.90
N SER A 127 13.23 -12.59 -3.48
CA SER A 127 13.56 -12.53 -2.06
C SER A 127 12.77 -11.45 -1.33
N ILE A 128 12.57 -10.27 -1.93
CA ILE A 128 11.74 -9.19 -1.37
C ILE A 128 10.32 -9.71 -1.16
N ASP A 129 9.73 -10.36 -2.15
CA ASP A 129 8.36 -10.88 -2.03
C ASP A 129 8.24 -11.97 -0.96
N ARG A 130 9.27 -12.81 -0.81
CA ARG A 130 9.33 -13.80 0.29
C ARG A 130 9.49 -13.14 1.67
N LEU A 131 10.23 -12.04 1.79
CA LEU A 131 10.34 -11.28 3.03
C LEU A 131 8.99 -10.66 3.40
N VAL A 132 8.30 -10.06 2.43
CA VAL A 132 6.94 -9.54 2.62
C VAL A 132 6.00 -10.66 3.06
N ALA A 133 5.97 -11.80 2.37
CA ALA A 133 5.09 -12.91 2.73
C ALA A 133 5.31 -13.43 4.16
N ARG A 134 6.57 -13.46 4.63
CA ARG A 134 6.92 -13.91 5.98
C ARG A 134 6.56 -12.91 7.09
N ALA A 135 6.30 -11.65 6.75
CA ALA A 135 5.94 -10.62 7.72
C ALA A 135 4.47 -10.71 8.19
N GLU A 136 3.69 -11.66 7.67
CA GLU A 136 2.31 -11.88 8.08
C GLU A 136 2.20 -12.26 9.56
N THR A 137 1.20 -11.68 10.23
CA THR A 137 0.87 -11.94 11.64
C THR A 137 -0.64 -12.02 11.80
N GLY A 138 -1.15 -13.17 12.22
CA GLY A 138 -2.59 -13.35 12.47
C GLY A 138 -3.48 -13.03 11.26
N GLY A 139 -3.03 -13.35 10.04
CA GLY A 139 -3.72 -13.03 8.79
C GLY A 139 -3.51 -11.61 8.27
N VAL A 140 -2.78 -10.75 9.00
CA VAL A 140 -2.49 -9.37 8.61
C VAL A 140 -1.07 -9.25 8.07
N ASN A 141 -0.91 -8.59 6.93
CA ASN A 141 0.39 -8.22 6.40
C ASN A 141 0.49 -6.71 6.13
N LEU A 142 1.10 -5.97 7.05
CA LEU A 142 1.20 -4.51 6.97
C LEU A 142 2.10 -4.01 5.82
N ILE A 143 2.85 -4.89 5.15
CA ILE A 143 3.78 -4.53 4.08
C ILE A 143 3.48 -5.20 2.74
N SER A 144 2.31 -5.82 2.57
CA SER A 144 1.90 -6.40 1.29
C SER A 144 0.96 -5.47 0.52
N SER A 145 1.12 -5.40 -0.81
CA SER A 145 0.17 -4.72 -1.71
C SER A 145 -1.19 -5.40 -1.78
N ARG A 146 -1.26 -6.68 -1.41
CA ARG A 146 -2.51 -7.45 -1.32
C ARG A 146 -3.32 -7.09 -0.07
N GLN A 147 -2.68 -6.49 0.93
CA GLN A 147 -3.36 -6.08 2.15
C GLN A 147 -4.04 -4.73 1.95
N GLY A 148 -5.34 -4.69 2.28
CA GLY A 148 -6.11 -3.45 2.31
C GLY A 148 -5.91 -2.66 3.61
N ARG A 149 -7.01 -2.06 4.09
CA ARG A 149 -7.03 -1.44 5.43
C ARG A 149 -7.07 -2.51 6.51
N VAL A 150 -6.38 -2.26 7.61
CA VAL A 150 -6.30 -3.13 8.78
C VAL A 150 -6.86 -2.36 9.96
N THR A 151 -7.71 -3.01 10.76
CA THR A 151 -8.22 -2.41 11.99
C THR A 151 -7.44 -2.99 13.16
N ILE A 152 -6.78 -2.15 13.93
CA ILE A 152 -6.08 -2.52 15.14
C ILE A 152 -6.99 -2.18 16.32
N GLN A 153 -7.34 -3.17 17.13
CA GLN A 153 -8.01 -2.95 18.40
C GLN A 153 -6.96 -2.57 19.44
N THR A 154 -7.00 -1.31 19.89
CA THR A 154 -5.99 -0.74 20.80
C THR A 154 -6.31 -0.94 22.26
N THR A 155 -7.58 -1.14 22.63
CA THR A 155 -7.98 -1.38 24.03
C THR A 155 -9.03 -2.48 24.13
N GLU A 156 -9.08 -3.12 25.30
CA GLU A 156 -10.12 -4.11 25.63
C GLU A 156 -11.53 -3.49 25.64
N PHE A 157 -11.63 -2.18 25.93
CA PHE A 157 -12.88 -1.42 25.97
C PHE A 157 -13.35 -0.88 24.60
N GLY A 158 -12.78 -1.36 23.49
CA GLY A 158 -13.28 -1.07 22.14
C GLY A 158 -12.61 0.10 21.42
N GLY A 159 -11.44 0.57 21.88
CA GLY A 159 -10.60 1.50 21.12
C GLY A 159 -10.11 0.86 19.82
N ARG A 160 -10.24 1.56 18.68
CA ARG A 160 -9.84 1.05 17.35
C ARG A 160 -9.06 2.10 16.58
N VAL A 161 -8.03 1.65 15.87
CA VAL A 161 -7.26 2.47 14.92
C VAL A 161 -7.27 1.74 13.58
N THR A 162 -7.64 2.43 12.51
CA THR A 162 -7.55 1.87 11.16
C THR A 162 -6.28 2.35 10.50
N VAL A 163 -5.43 1.42 10.07
CA VAL A 163 -4.19 1.69 9.35
C VAL A 163 -4.27 1.16 7.93
N ARG A 164 -3.56 1.81 7.01
CA ARG A 164 -3.35 1.28 5.66
C ARG A 164 -2.05 0.50 5.63
N ALA A 165 -2.05 -0.65 4.94
CA ALA A 165 -0.81 -1.33 4.62
C ALA A 165 0.14 -0.41 3.83
N GLN A 166 1.43 -0.57 4.06
CA GLN A 166 2.52 0.17 3.45
C GLN A 166 3.29 -0.81 2.56
N PRO A 167 2.84 -1.04 1.33
CA PRO A 167 3.32 -2.18 0.55
C PRO A 167 4.82 -2.04 0.23
N LEU A 168 5.60 -3.09 0.46
CA LEU A 168 7.04 -3.16 0.18
C LEU A 168 7.39 -4.34 -0.73
N ASP A 169 6.38 -5.02 -1.28
CA ASP A 169 6.55 -6.05 -2.30
C ASP A 169 6.88 -5.43 -3.66
N THR A 170 7.29 -6.29 -4.59
CA THR A 170 7.70 -5.88 -5.95
C THR A 170 6.62 -5.10 -6.68
N THR A 171 5.35 -5.44 -6.46
CA THR A 171 4.20 -4.73 -7.02
C THR A 171 4.03 -3.36 -6.37
N GLY A 172 4.05 -3.27 -5.03
CA GLY A 172 3.93 -2.02 -4.30
C GLY A 172 5.07 -1.03 -4.51
N LEU A 173 6.24 -1.52 -4.91
CA LEU A 173 7.44 -0.74 -5.22
C LEU A 173 7.65 -0.47 -6.72
N ASP A 174 6.77 -0.96 -7.59
CA ASP A 174 6.88 -0.82 -9.06
C ASP A 174 8.21 -1.38 -9.62
N LEU A 175 8.60 -2.55 -9.12
CA LEU A 175 9.83 -3.25 -9.53
C LEU A 175 9.57 -4.44 -10.45
N ALA A 176 8.32 -4.68 -10.83
CA ALA A 176 7.98 -5.78 -11.72
C ALA A 176 8.68 -5.61 -13.09
N GLY A 177 9.29 -6.70 -13.57
CA GLY A 177 9.87 -6.76 -14.91
C GLY A 177 11.11 -5.88 -15.13
N ILE A 178 11.85 -5.50 -14.09
CA ILE A 178 13.16 -4.87 -14.30
C ILE A 178 14.12 -5.84 -15.01
N SER A 179 14.95 -5.29 -15.88
CA SER A 179 15.95 -6.02 -16.65
C SER A 179 17.26 -5.24 -16.67
N ALA A 180 18.37 -5.94 -16.90
CA ALA A 180 19.69 -5.33 -17.08
C ALA A 180 20.43 -5.94 -18.27
N LEU A 181 19.71 -6.50 -19.26
CA LEU A 181 20.31 -7.15 -20.44
C LEU A 181 20.98 -6.14 -21.36
N THR A 182 20.41 -4.94 -21.46
CA THR A 182 21.01 -3.79 -22.17
C THR A 182 21.44 -2.70 -21.19
N GLN A 183 22.24 -1.76 -21.67
CA GLN A 183 22.68 -0.62 -20.86
C GLN A 183 21.50 0.28 -20.50
N ASP A 184 20.64 0.54 -21.48
CA ASP A 184 19.44 1.38 -21.31
C ASP A 184 18.47 0.74 -20.31
N GLU A 185 18.28 -0.58 -20.39
CA GLU A 185 17.51 -1.33 -19.39
C GLU A 185 18.12 -1.22 -18.00
N ALA A 186 19.45 -1.36 -17.87
CA ALA A 186 20.14 -1.22 -16.58
C ALA A 186 20.00 0.19 -15.99
N VAL A 187 20.08 1.24 -16.82
CA VAL A 187 19.85 2.63 -16.41
C VAL A 187 18.40 2.83 -15.94
N ALA A 188 17.43 2.34 -16.70
CA ALA A 188 16.02 2.42 -16.35
C ALA A 188 15.69 1.65 -15.07
N ALA A 189 16.21 0.43 -14.94
CA ALA A 189 16.05 -0.41 -13.75
C ALA A 189 16.66 0.26 -12.52
N ARG A 190 17.87 0.81 -12.61
CA ARG A 190 18.52 1.51 -11.49
C ARG A 190 17.70 2.71 -11.04
N THR A 191 17.14 3.45 -12.00
CA THR A 191 16.29 4.61 -11.69
C THR A 191 15.03 4.17 -10.92
N ARG A 192 14.36 3.10 -11.36
CA ARG A 192 13.21 2.53 -10.63
C ARG A 192 13.60 2.03 -9.23
N VAL A 193 14.72 1.33 -9.10
CA VAL A 193 15.22 0.85 -7.80
C VAL A 193 15.52 2.01 -6.85
N ARG A 194 16.08 3.13 -7.34
CA ARG A 194 16.30 4.34 -6.52
C ARG A 194 15.01 4.98 -6.04
N ILE A 195 13.98 5.04 -6.89
CA ILE A 195 12.66 5.54 -6.50
C ILE A 195 12.05 4.61 -5.45
N ALA A 196 12.07 3.30 -5.71
CA ALA A 196 11.60 2.29 -4.78
C ALA A 196 12.32 2.34 -3.43
N LEU A 197 13.63 2.58 -3.40
CA LEU A 197 14.41 2.72 -2.18
C LEU A 197 13.89 3.89 -1.32
N ARG A 198 13.72 5.08 -1.90
CA ARG A 198 13.17 6.24 -1.17
C ARG A 198 11.74 5.99 -0.69
N THR A 199 10.93 5.35 -1.52
CA THR A 199 9.56 4.96 -1.15
C THR A 199 9.56 3.96 0.00
N ALA A 200 10.43 2.96 -0.03
CA ALA A 200 10.57 1.96 1.02
C ALA A 200 11.04 2.58 2.34
N GLU A 201 12.04 3.48 2.30
CA GLU A 201 12.52 4.22 3.48
C GLU A 201 11.39 5.07 4.09
N SER A 202 10.63 5.82 3.28
CA SER A 202 9.50 6.63 3.76
C SER A 202 8.38 5.77 4.38
N ARG A 203 8.05 4.64 3.76
CA ARG A 203 7.07 3.67 4.26
C ARG A 203 7.53 3.03 5.58
N LEU A 204 8.83 2.72 5.70
CA LEU A 204 9.43 2.19 6.92
C LEU A 204 9.39 3.22 8.06
N SER A 205 9.69 4.49 7.79
CA SER A 205 9.53 5.56 8.79
C SER A 205 8.08 5.70 9.26
N SER A 206 7.11 5.53 8.34
CA SER A 206 5.69 5.56 8.70
C SER A 206 5.28 4.36 9.58
N LEU A 207 5.86 3.17 9.34
CA LEU A 207 5.67 1.99 10.18
C LEU A 207 6.31 2.13 11.55
N ALA A 208 7.50 2.74 11.63
CA ALA A 208 8.15 3.04 12.91
C ALA A 208 7.30 4.00 13.75
N ALA A 209 6.82 5.10 13.16
CA ALA A 209 5.91 6.03 13.83
C ALA A 209 4.60 5.33 14.28
N LEU A 210 4.07 4.41 13.48
CA LEU A 210 2.93 3.58 13.91
C LEU A 210 3.29 2.72 15.13
N GLY A 211 4.47 2.10 15.14
CA GLY A 211 4.99 1.35 16.29
C GLY A 211 5.02 2.19 17.56
N ASP A 212 5.64 3.37 17.51
CA ASP A 212 5.74 4.29 18.64
C ASP A 212 4.36 4.69 19.18
N THR A 213 3.39 4.95 18.29
CA THR A 213 2.02 5.31 18.69
C THR A 213 1.27 4.15 19.35
N LEU A 214 1.54 2.91 18.94
CA LEU A 214 0.93 1.72 19.54
C LEU A 214 1.57 1.38 20.89
N GLU A 215 2.88 1.53 21.02
CA GLU A 215 3.61 1.32 22.27
C GLU A 215 3.16 2.33 23.35
N PHE A 216 3.08 3.62 23.01
CA PHE A 216 2.61 4.65 23.95
C PHE A 216 1.17 4.39 24.46
N ARG A 217 0.30 3.87 23.59
CA ARG A 217 -1.09 3.52 23.95
C ARG A 217 -1.20 2.19 24.69
N GLY A 218 -0.30 1.24 24.45
CA GLY A 218 -0.21 -0.02 25.19
C GLY A 218 0.35 0.16 26.60
N GLY A 219 1.31 1.07 26.77
CA GLY A 219 1.95 1.36 28.07
C GLY A 219 1.07 2.13 29.07
N THR A 220 -0.09 2.64 28.66
CA THR A 220 -0.97 3.49 29.49
C THR A 220 -2.31 2.85 29.85
N ALA A 221 -2.56 1.59 29.46
CA ALA A 221 -3.74 0.85 29.91
C ALA A 221 -3.55 0.16 31.29
N GLN A 222 -2.41 0.34 31.96
CA GLN A 222 -2.17 -0.23 33.31
C GLN A 222 -1.75 0.77 34.40
N SER A 223 -1.61 2.06 34.09
CA SER A 223 -1.63 3.09 35.13
C SER A 223 -3.01 3.74 35.15
N PHE A 224 -3.97 3.01 35.71
CA PHE A 224 -4.91 3.72 36.58
C PHE A 224 -4.02 4.44 37.59
N ILE A 225 -3.83 5.74 37.38
CA ILE A 225 -3.34 6.66 38.38
C ILE A 225 -4.41 6.64 39.48
N GLN A 226 -4.37 5.60 40.31
CA GLN A 226 -4.70 5.68 41.71
C GLN A 226 -3.52 6.40 42.37
N ILE A 227 -3.36 7.68 42.04
CA ILE A 227 -2.67 8.64 42.88
C ILE A 227 -3.75 9.63 43.26
N GLY A 228 -4.64 9.17 44.13
CA GLY A 228 -5.27 10.05 45.10
C GLY A 228 -4.20 10.53 46.07
N ASN A 229 -3.30 11.39 45.60
CA ASN A 229 -2.64 12.34 46.48
C ASN A 229 -3.56 13.55 46.50
N GLU A 230 -4.46 13.53 47.48
CA GLU A 230 -5.09 14.72 48.04
C GLU A 230 -3.97 15.76 48.28
N GLY A 231 -3.95 16.84 47.50
CA GLY A 231 -2.98 17.93 47.76
C GLY A 231 -2.67 18.92 46.63
N LEU A 232 -3.08 18.69 45.38
CA LEU A 232 -2.62 19.54 44.26
C LEU A 232 -3.73 20.16 43.39
N PHE A 233 -4.92 20.37 43.95
CA PHE A 233 -5.96 21.20 43.32
C PHE A 233 -6.30 22.43 44.15
N GLU A 234 -5.27 23.24 44.44
CA GLU A 234 -5.45 24.62 44.89
C GLU A 234 -4.78 25.58 43.89
N SER A 235 -5.30 25.60 42.66
CA SER A 235 -5.42 26.81 41.82
C SER A 235 -5.67 26.46 40.35
N ALA A 236 -6.68 27.14 39.78
CA ALA A 236 -6.99 27.26 38.36
C ALA A 236 -7.45 25.95 37.67
N VAL A 237 -8.69 25.81 37.18
CA VAL A 237 -9.41 26.75 36.31
C VAL A 237 -10.91 26.63 36.57
N ARG A 238 -11.54 27.78 36.83
CA ARG A 238 -13.00 27.97 36.84
C ARG A 238 -13.54 27.73 35.42
N GLY A 239 -14.37 26.71 35.26
CA GLY A 239 -15.13 26.44 34.04
C GLY A 239 -16.51 25.90 34.38
N ARG A 240 -17.50 26.79 34.36
CA ARG A 240 -18.92 26.66 34.70
C ARG A 240 -19.59 25.37 34.17
N LEU A 241 -20.03 24.50 35.09
CA LEU A 241 -21.03 23.46 34.80
C LEU A 241 -22.39 24.14 34.55
N VAL A 242 -22.92 23.98 33.33
CA VAL A 242 -24.31 24.34 33.03
C VAL A 242 -25.18 23.16 33.43
N ASN A 243 -26.05 23.44 34.41
CA ASN A 243 -27.05 22.53 34.93
C ASN A 243 -28.17 22.37 33.88
N LEU A 244 -28.42 21.16 33.39
CA LEU A 244 -29.67 20.81 32.70
C LEU A 244 -30.18 19.47 33.26
N ARG A 245 -30.90 19.57 34.37
CA ARG A 245 -31.99 18.65 34.72
C ARG A 245 -33.18 19.46 35.19
N ALA A 246 -34.28 19.31 34.46
CA ALA A 246 -35.64 19.16 34.98
C ALA A 246 -36.27 18.03 34.17
#